data_AF-A0A3N5YYN6-F1
#
_entry.id   AF-A0A3N5YYN6-F1
#
_cell.length_a   1.000
_cell.length_b   1.000
_cell.length_c   1.000
_cell.angle_alpha   90.00
_cell.angle_beta   90.00
_cell.angle_gamma   90.00
#
_symmetry.space_group_name_H-M   'P 1'
#
loop_
_entity.id
_entity.type
_entity.pdbx_description
1 polymer ?
#
loop_
_entity_poly.entity_id
_entity_poly.type
_entity_poly.pdbx_seq_one_letter_code
_entity_poly.pdbx_strand_id
1 'polypeptide(L)'
;MSVTDFAGAREAGEGAELLGIEPLEEYARRLAALLTPERRRRHATRQLRNLREHAAILREVYTALEDDARAGEPAPPAAEWLLDNFHIVSAAVRDIRSDLPPAFYRRLPAITADEFAGLPRICAMARELIRCSAGRLDAHRLHRFVTAFQSVTPLTIGEIWAWPSALKLALVEHLRARAEVMSAGRAQRLEADRLAGTMEASRGARRDWPAQFHPAFVIRLLQRSREHGPAAAELRQELAAALDARGQTVEDVIRAEARYQAAGQAAMANLIGSLRLVSTFDWSEFFESVSLVEQVL
;
A
#
# COMPACT_ATOMS: atom_id res chain seq x y z
N MET A 1 -11.58 16.07 -1.84
CA MET A 1 -11.30 14.88 -1.01
C MET A 1 -11.64 15.27 0.42
N SER A 2 -12.79 14.83 0.94
CA SER A 2 -13.29 15.24 2.25
C SER A 2 -12.56 14.49 3.36
N VAL A 3 -12.41 15.12 4.53
CA VAL A 3 -11.73 14.59 5.73
C VAL A 3 -12.28 13.23 6.21
N THR A 4 -13.49 12.87 5.78
CA THR A 4 -14.09 11.54 6.00
C THR A 4 -13.35 10.38 5.31
N ASP A 5 -12.54 10.63 4.27
CA ASP A 5 -11.64 9.61 3.68
C ASP A 5 -10.46 9.27 4.60
N PHE A 6 -10.14 10.12 5.57
CA PHE A 6 -9.00 9.91 6.46
C PHE A 6 -9.24 8.78 7.47
N ALA A 7 -10.51 8.55 7.85
CA ALA A 7 -10.89 7.41 8.68
C ALA A 7 -10.84 6.08 7.90
N GLY A 8 -11.30 6.09 6.64
CA GLY A 8 -11.19 4.92 5.75
C GLY A 8 -9.75 4.56 5.38
N ALA A 9 -8.86 5.56 5.27
CA ALA A 9 -7.43 5.33 5.05
C ALA A 9 -6.68 4.84 6.30
N ARG A 10 -7.18 5.15 7.51
CA ARG A 10 -6.69 4.51 8.76
C ARG A 10 -7.07 3.03 8.80
N GLU A 11 -8.30 2.68 8.42
CA GLU A 11 -8.75 1.28 8.37
C GLU A 11 -8.11 0.46 7.24
N ALA A 12 -7.70 1.09 6.13
CA ALA A 12 -7.08 0.40 5.00
C ALA A 12 -5.59 0.03 5.22
N GLY A 13 -4.97 0.42 6.34
CA GLY A 13 -3.54 0.23 6.55
C GLY A 13 -3.04 0.06 7.98
N GLU A 14 -3.88 0.32 9.00
CA GLU A 14 -3.61 0.01 10.41
C GLU A 14 -4.38 -1.27 10.80
N GLY A 15 -3.72 -2.43 10.86
CA GLY A 15 -4.28 -3.56 11.64
C GLY A 15 -4.26 -4.97 11.06
N ALA A 16 -3.51 -5.28 10.00
CA ALA A 16 -3.18 -6.67 9.74
C ALA A 16 -1.89 -7.03 10.49
N GLU A 17 -2.06 -7.52 11.72
CA GLU A 17 -0.96 -8.11 12.48
C GLU A 17 -0.35 -9.25 11.64
N LEU A 18 0.99 -9.29 11.55
CA LEU A 18 1.70 -10.33 10.83
C LEU A 18 1.32 -11.68 11.42
N LEU A 19 0.51 -12.46 10.71
CA LEU A 19 0.16 -13.79 11.18
C LEU A 19 1.42 -14.66 11.31
N GLY A 20 1.51 -15.42 12.39
CA GLY A 20 2.44 -16.55 12.49
C GLY A 20 2.14 -17.61 11.42
N ILE A 21 2.97 -18.65 11.31
CA ILE A 21 2.77 -19.68 10.29
C ILE A 21 1.48 -20.48 10.53
N GLU A 22 1.23 -20.92 11.75
CA GLU A 22 0.04 -21.74 12.06
C GLU A 22 -1.27 -20.96 11.88
N PRO A 23 -1.41 -19.70 12.38
CA PRO A 23 -2.57 -18.87 12.06
C PRO A 23 -2.74 -18.58 10.57
N LEU A 24 -1.63 -18.43 9.82
CA LEU A 24 -1.65 -18.23 8.38
C LEU A 24 -2.23 -19.44 7.64
N GLU A 25 -1.88 -20.66 8.05
CA GLU A 25 -2.42 -21.89 7.46
C GLU A 25 -3.91 -22.08 7.75
N GLU A 26 -4.32 -21.82 8.99
CA GLU A 26 -5.73 -21.86 9.38
C GLU A 26 -6.53 -20.84 8.57
N TYR A 27 -5.98 -19.64 8.41
CA TYR A 27 -6.56 -18.60 7.58
C TYR A 27 -6.66 -19.03 6.10
N ALA A 28 -5.62 -19.66 5.55
CA ALA A 28 -5.62 -20.19 4.19
C ALA A 28 -6.71 -21.26 3.97
N ARG A 29 -6.90 -22.16 4.95
CA ARG A 29 -7.95 -23.19 4.90
C ARG A 29 -9.36 -22.59 4.95
N ARG A 30 -9.58 -21.57 5.78
CA ARG A 30 -10.85 -20.82 5.82
C ARG A 30 -11.11 -20.08 4.53
N LEU A 31 -10.08 -19.42 3.99
CA LEU A 31 -10.18 -18.72 2.71
C LEU A 31 -10.53 -19.70 1.57
N ALA A 32 -9.93 -20.89 1.55
CA ALA A 32 -10.24 -21.92 0.55
C ALA A 32 -11.72 -22.31 0.55
N ALA A 33 -12.34 -22.46 1.73
CA ALA A 33 -13.76 -22.76 1.84
C ALA A 33 -14.66 -21.63 1.29
N LEU A 34 -14.25 -20.37 1.47
CA LEU A 34 -14.97 -19.19 0.95
C LEU A 34 -14.80 -19.03 -0.56
N LEU A 35 -13.61 -19.33 -1.08
CA LEU A 35 -13.23 -19.08 -2.47
C LEU A 35 -13.59 -20.24 -3.42
N THR A 36 -14.73 -20.89 -3.20
CA THR A 36 -15.17 -22.01 -4.07
C THR A 36 -15.41 -21.51 -5.51
N PRO A 37 -14.79 -22.12 -6.53
CA PRO A 37 -14.84 -21.62 -7.91
C PRO A 37 -16.22 -21.78 -8.56
N GLU A 38 -16.66 -20.78 -9.32
CA GLU A 38 -17.88 -20.86 -10.13
C GLU A 38 -17.61 -21.59 -11.45
N ARG A 39 -18.60 -22.36 -11.94
CA ARG A 39 -18.55 -22.96 -13.28
C ARG A 39 -18.72 -21.92 -14.41
N ARG A 40 -19.11 -20.68 -14.11
CA ARG A 40 -19.47 -19.66 -15.12
C ARG A 40 -18.34 -18.66 -15.39
N ARG A 41 -17.99 -18.51 -16.67
CA ARG A 41 -16.83 -17.76 -17.18
C ARG A 41 -17.11 -16.27 -17.48
N ARG A 42 -17.78 -15.54 -16.60
CA ARG A 42 -17.98 -14.09 -16.82
C ARG A 42 -16.98 -13.30 -15.96
N HIS A 43 -15.85 -12.98 -16.57
CA HIS A 43 -14.74 -12.30 -15.90
C HIS A 43 -14.84 -10.78 -16.08
N ALA A 44 -14.65 -10.05 -14.98
CA ALA A 44 -14.34 -8.64 -15.08
C ALA A 44 -12.86 -8.47 -15.41
N THR A 45 -12.50 -8.08 -16.63
CA THR A 45 -11.13 -7.63 -17.00
C THR A 45 -10.73 -6.31 -16.31
N ARG A 46 -11.45 -5.93 -15.24
CA ARG A 46 -11.27 -4.69 -14.49
C ARG A 46 -9.91 -4.68 -13.82
N GLN A 47 -9.45 -5.79 -13.21
CA GLN A 47 -8.18 -5.81 -12.49
C GLN A 47 -6.96 -5.55 -13.41
N LEU A 48 -6.95 -6.10 -14.62
CA LEU A 48 -5.89 -5.81 -15.61
C LEU A 48 -5.96 -4.38 -16.15
N ARG A 49 -7.16 -3.78 -16.22
CA ARG A 49 -7.32 -2.35 -16.53
C ARG A 49 -6.77 -1.49 -15.38
N ASN A 50 -7.11 -1.84 -14.14
CA ASN A 50 -6.63 -1.19 -12.93
C ASN A 50 -5.10 -1.24 -12.82
N LEU A 51 -4.42 -2.27 -13.34
CA LEU A 51 -2.94 -2.30 -13.34
C LEU A 51 -2.32 -1.09 -14.05
N ARG A 52 -2.92 -0.60 -15.14
CA ARG A 52 -2.41 0.60 -15.83
C ARG A 52 -2.63 1.84 -14.99
N GLU A 53 -3.78 1.96 -14.34
CA GLU A 53 -4.10 3.05 -13.42
C GLU A 53 -3.15 3.02 -12.21
N HIS A 54 -2.90 1.85 -11.64
CA HIS A 54 -1.98 1.69 -10.51
C HIS A 54 -0.58 2.14 -10.88
N ALA A 55 -0.09 1.70 -12.04
CA ALA A 55 1.23 2.10 -12.55
C ALA A 55 1.31 3.61 -12.87
N ALA A 56 0.22 4.22 -13.34
CA ALA A 56 0.16 5.65 -13.62
C ALA A 56 0.24 6.47 -12.31
N ILE A 57 -0.56 6.13 -11.31
CA ILE A 57 -0.55 6.78 -9.99
C ILE A 57 0.83 6.64 -9.33
N LEU A 58 1.40 5.43 -9.34
CA LEU A 58 2.75 5.20 -8.79
C LEU A 58 3.81 6.05 -9.49
N ARG A 59 3.71 6.23 -10.81
CA ARG A 59 4.63 7.08 -11.58
C ARG A 59 4.44 8.55 -11.28
N GLU A 60 3.21 9.02 -11.18
CA GLU A 60 2.90 10.40 -10.82
C GLU A 60 3.49 10.75 -9.45
N VAL A 61 3.27 9.90 -8.45
CA VAL A 61 3.84 10.09 -7.10
C VAL A 61 5.37 10.04 -7.14
N TYR A 62 5.96 9.09 -7.86
CA TYR A 62 7.41 9.01 -8.03
C TYR A 62 7.99 10.31 -8.62
N THR A 63 7.43 10.82 -9.72
CA THR A 63 7.88 12.06 -10.35
C THR A 63 7.75 13.27 -9.42
N ALA A 64 6.63 13.38 -8.69
CA ALA A 64 6.45 14.46 -7.72
C ALA A 64 7.46 14.42 -6.57
N LEU A 65 7.83 13.23 -6.08
CA LEU A 65 8.85 13.05 -5.04
C LEU A 65 10.26 13.32 -5.57
N GLU A 66 10.52 12.99 -6.84
CA GLU A 66 11.79 13.29 -7.49
C GLU A 66 11.97 14.80 -7.67
N ASP A 67 10.91 15.53 -8.04
CA ASP A 67 10.92 16.98 -8.13
C ASP A 67 11.19 17.64 -6.76
N ASP A 68 10.57 17.12 -5.68
CA ASP A 68 10.86 17.57 -4.31
C ASP A 68 12.33 17.34 -3.94
N ALA A 69 12.86 16.16 -4.22
CA ALA A 69 14.26 15.82 -3.94
C ALA A 69 15.23 16.73 -4.73
N ARG A 70 14.91 17.03 -6.00
CA ARG A 70 15.69 17.98 -6.82
C ARG A 70 15.61 19.42 -6.28
N ALA A 71 14.51 19.80 -5.62
CA ALA A 71 14.37 21.08 -4.94
C ALA A 71 15.05 21.13 -3.55
N GLY A 72 15.66 20.03 -3.10
CA GLY A 72 16.34 19.94 -1.80
C GLY A 72 15.39 19.74 -0.62
N GLU A 73 14.13 19.38 -0.88
CA GLU A 73 13.16 19.09 0.18
C GLU A 73 13.43 17.70 0.78
N PRO A 74 13.41 17.56 2.12
CA PRO A 74 13.66 16.28 2.76
C PRO A 74 12.54 15.28 2.44
N ALA A 75 12.93 14.13 1.89
CA ALA A 75 12.01 13.04 1.62
C ALA A 75 11.64 12.32 2.94
N PRO A 76 10.36 12.00 3.16
CA PRO A 76 9.99 11.07 4.22
C PRO A 76 10.65 9.70 4.01
N PRO A 77 10.99 8.92 5.06
CA PRO A 77 11.70 7.65 4.90
C PRO A 77 11.01 6.62 3.97
N ALA A 78 9.67 6.60 3.96
CA ALA A 78 8.91 5.76 3.03
C ALA A 78 9.05 6.20 1.55
N ALA A 79 9.29 7.49 1.30
CA ALA A 79 9.52 8.05 -0.02
C ALA A 79 10.88 7.67 -0.58
N GLU A 80 11.92 7.66 0.25
CA GLU A 80 13.26 7.19 -0.14
C GLU A 80 13.20 5.76 -0.69
N TRP A 81 12.50 4.87 0.03
CA TRP A 81 12.28 3.50 -0.45
C TRP A 81 11.63 3.45 -1.83
N LEU A 82 10.60 4.28 -2.10
CA LEU A 82 9.97 4.30 -3.42
C LEU A 82 10.93 4.84 -4.49
N LEU A 83 11.67 5.91 -4.21
CA LEU A 83 12.61 6.54 -5.13
C LEU A 83 13.72 5.57 -5.55
N ASP A 84 14.36 4.92 -4.58
CA ASP A 84 15.48 4.01 -4.81
C ASP A 84 15.05 2.73 -5.56
N ASN A 85 13.79 2.31 -5.38
CA ASN A 85 13.31 0.99 -5.81
C ASN A 85 12.27 1.04 -6.94
N PHE A 86 11.98 2.21 -7.50
CA PHE A 86 10.93 2.35 -8.53
C PHE A 86 11.17 1.49 -9.77
N HIS A 87 12.43 1.18 -10.08
CA HIS A 87 12.81 0.27 -11.17
C HIS A 87 12.23 -1.15 -10.99
N ILE A 88 12.12 -1.64 -9.75
CA ILE A 88 11.55 -2.97 -9.43
C ILE A 88 10.04 -2.96 -9.66
N VAL A 89 9.37 -1.88 -9.24
CA VAL A 89 7.94 -1.69 -9.48
C VAL A 89 7.66 -1.65 -10.99
N SER A 90 8.48 -0.92 -11.74
CA SER A 90 8.36 -0.81 -13.19
C SER A 90 8.61 -2.15 -13.90
N ALA A 91 9.59 -2.93 -13.44
CA ALA A 91 9.84 -4.29 -13.94
C ALA A 91 8.64 -5.21 -13.66
N ALA A 92 8.13 -5.23 -12.43
CA ALA A 92 6.98 -6.04 -12.06
C ALA A 92 5.73 -5.71 -12.91
N VAL A 93 5.45 -4.44 -13.18
CA VAL A 93 4.34 -4.04 -14.07
C VAL A 93 4.54 -4.58 -15.50
N ARG A 94 5.78 -4.65 -15.99
CA ARG A 94 6.09 -5.22 -17.30
C ARG A 94 5.87 -6.72 -17.29
N ASP A 95 6.37 -7.42 -16.27
CA ASP A 95 6.24 -8.86 -16.12
C ASP A 95 4.76 -9.28 -16.06
N ILE A 96 3.94 -8.62 -15.24
CA ILE A 96 2.50 -8.92 -15.16
C ILE A 96 1.83 -8.79 -16.54
N ARG A 97 2.22 -7.80 -17.36
CA ARG A 97 1.64 -7.62 -18.70
C ARG A 97 2.06 -8.73 -19.67
N SER A 98 3.29 -9.24 -19.53
CA SER A 98 3.82 -10.35 -20.32
C SER A 98 3.18 -11.68 -19.91
N ASP A 99 3.17 -11.95 -18.62
CA ASP A 99 2.95 -13.29 -18.07
C ASP A 99 1.47 -13.53 -17.71
N LEU A 100 0.67 -12.47 -17.61
CA LEU A 100 -0.77 -12.52 -17.35
C LEU A 100 -1.58 -11.87 -18.50
N PRO A 101 -1.46 -12.37 -19.75
CA PRO A 101 -2.17 -11.79 -20.87
C PRO A 101 -3.70 -11.93 -20.69
N PRO A 102 -4.52 -11.00 -21.23
CA PRO A 102 -5.98 -11.00 -20.99
C PRO A 102 -6.69 -12.31 -21.35
N ALA A 103 -6.20 -13.02 -22.37
CA ALA A 103 -6.75 -14.32 -22.74
C ALA A 103 -6.50 -15.39 -21.67
N PHE A 104 -5.30 -15.42 -21.07
CA PHE A 104 -4.97 -16.34 -19.98
C PHE A 104 -5.74 -15.97 -18.70
N TYR A 105 -5.76 -14.70 -18.33
CA TYR A 105 -6.50 -14.19 -17.17
C TYR A 105 -7.99 -14.59 -17.20
N ARG A 106 -8.64 -14.50 -18.36
CA ARG A 106 -10.04 -14.91 -18.57
C ARG A 106 -10.28 -16.42 -18.53
N ARG A 107 -9.24 -17.26 -18.45
CA ARG A 107 -9.39 -18.71 -18.28
C ARG A 107 -9.29 -19.14 -16.82
N LEU A 108 -8.82 -18.26 -15.93
CA LEU A 108 -8.67 -18.57 -14.51
C LEU A 108 -10.03 -18.71 -13.83
N PRO A 109 -10.20 -19.66 -12.90
CA PRO A 109 -11.45 -19.84 -12.16
C PRO A 109 -11.84 -18.57 -11.40
N ALA A 110 -13.07 -18.09 -11.62
CA ALA A 110 -13.63 -16.94 -10.91
C ALA A 110 -14.42 -17.38 -9.66
N ILE A 111 -14.58 -16.46 -8.72
CA ILE A 111 -15.30 -16.67 -7.45
C ILE A 111 -16.57 -15.81 -7.38
N THR A 112 -17.59 -16.32 -6.69
CA THR A 112 -18.89 -15.64 -6.46
C THR A 112 -19.00 -15.00 -5.09
N ALA A 113 -18.02 -15.21 -4.19
CA ALA A 113 -18.02 -14.59 -2.88
C ALA A 113 -18.16 -13.07 -3.02
N ASP A 114 -19.11 -12.45 -2.31
CA ASP A 114 -19.56 -11.07 -2.57
C ASP A 114 -18.41 -10.06 -2.66
N GLU A 115 -17.48 -10.08 -1.70
CA GLU A 115 -16.34 -9.16 -1.64
C GLU A 115 -15.31 -9.38 -2.77
N PHE A 116 -15.33 -10.55 -3.42
CA PHE A 116 -14.41 -10.94 -4.48
C PHE A 116 -15.10 -11.25 -5.81
N ALA A 117 -16.39 -10.92 -5.95
CA ALA A 117 -17.21 -11.37 -7.05
C ALA A 117 -16.59 -10.98 -8.41
N GLY A 118 -16.35 -12.00 -9.25
CA GLY A 118 -15.79 -11.82 -10.59
C GLY A 118 -14.27 -11.65 -10.67
N LEU A 119 -13.55 -11.73 -9.55
CA LEU A 119 -12.09 -11.86 -9.53
C LEU A 119 -11.65 -13.31 -9.74
N PRO A 120 -10.50 -13.57 -10.39
CA PRO A 120 -9.88 -14.88 -10.34
C PRO A 120 -9.52 -15.26 -8.91
N ARG A 121 -9.80 -16.50 -8.53
CA ARG A 121 -9.50 -17.05 -7.20
C ARG A 121 -8.06 -16.79 -6.77
N ILE A 122 -7.11 -17.06 -7.66
CA ILE A 122 -5.69 -16.85 -7.41
C ILE A 122 -5.33 -15.39 -7.09
N CYS A 123 -6.04 -14.42 -7.68
CA CYS A 123 -5.83 -13.00 -7.40
C CYS A 123 -6.40 -12.60 -6.04
N ALA A 124 -7.54 -13.15 -5.63
CA ALA A 124 -8.07 -12.96 -4.28
C ALA A 124 -7.14 -13.57 -3.23
N MET A 125 -6.64 -14.79 -3.47
CA MET A 125 -5.64 -15.44 -2.61
C MET A 125 -4.38 -14.57 -2.42
N ALA A 126 -3.85 -14.00 -3.51
CA ALA A 126 -2.65 -13.17 -3.44
C ALA A 126 -2.88 -11.90 -2.60
N ARG A 127 -4.04 -11.25 -2.76
CA ARG A 127 -4.43 -10.07 -1.97
C ARG A 127 -4.50 -10.40 -0.48
N GLU A 128 -5.20 -11.48 -0.14
CA GLU A 128 -5.38 -11.88 1.25
C GLU A 128 -4.07 -12.31 1.90
N LEU A 129 -3.20 -13.02 1.18
CA LEU A 129 -1.88 -13.38 1.68
C LEU A 129 -1.03 -12.15 2.02
N ILE A 130 -0.99 -11.16 1.14
CA ILE A 130 -0.24 -9.91 1.36
C ILE A 130 -0.83 -9.13 2.53
N ARG A 131 -2.18 -9.05 2.62
CA ARG A 131 -2.89 -8.39 3.71
C ARG A 131 -2.53 -9.03 5.04
N CYS A 132 -2.76 -10.33 5.22
CA CYS A 132 -2.52 -11.05 6.48
C CYS A 132 -1.04 -11.22 6.85
N SER A 133 -0.12 -10.90 5.93
CA SER A 133 1.33 -10.93 6.17
C SER A 133 1.94 -9.53 6.33
N ALA A 134 1.13 -8.48 6.49
CA ALA A 134 1.61 -7.09 6.57
C ALA A 134 2.57 -6.70 5.41
N GLY A 135 2.31 -7.24 4.22
CA GLY A 135 3.14 -7.06 3.02
C GLY A 135 4.46 -7.84 3.00
N ARG A 136 4.78 -8.64 4.02
CA ARG A 136 6.03 -9.40 4.14
C ARG A 136 5.85 -10.84 3.66
N LEU A 137 6.51 -11.19 2.57
CA LEU A 137 6.53 -12.53 2.02
C LEU A 137 7.92 -13.15 2.19
N ASP A 138 7.94 -14.46 2.37
CA ASP A 138 9.11 -15.32 2.30
C ASP A 138 8.72 -16.67 1.69
N ALA A 139 9.70 -17.45 1.24
CA ALA A 139 9.47 -18.72 0.57
C ALA A 139 8.64 -19.70 1.42
N HIS A 140 8.90 -19.74 2.73
CA HIS A 140 8.22 -20.63 3.65
C HIS A 140 6.74 -20.26 3.78
N ARG A 141 6.42 -18.97 3.94
CA ARG A 141 5.03 -18.47 4.00
C ARG A 141 4.26 -18.74 2.72
N LEU A 142 4.88 -18.49 1.56
CA LEU A 142 4.27 -18.78 0.26
C LEU A 142 3.88 -20.26 0.16
N HIS A 143 4.82 -21.14 0.49
CA HIS A 143 4.61 -22.58 0.44
C HIS A 143 3.51 -23.02 1.41
N ARG A 144 3.65 -22.70 2.71
CA ARG A 144 2.68 -23.11 3.75
C ARG A 144 1.27 -22.60 3.44
N PHE A 145 1.13 -21.37 2.98
CA PHE A 145 -0.17 -20.81 2.60
C PHE A 145 -0.81 -21.58 1.44
N VAL A 146 -0.07 -21.82 0.35
CA VAL A 146 -0.60 -22.53 -0.83
C VAL A 146 -0.90 -24.00 -0.50
N THR A 147 -0.03 -24.70 0.23
CA THR A 147 -0.28 -26.08 0.67
C THR A 147 -1.53 -26.17 1.55
N ALA A 148 -1.66 -25.29 2.55
CA ALA A 148 -2.82 -25.28 3.44
C ALA A 148 -4.12 -24.96 2.66
N PHE A 149 -4.09 -24.00 1.74
CA PHE A 149 -5.23 -23.70 0.88
C PHE A 149 -5.66 -24.92 0.04
N GLN A 150 -4.69 -25.59 -0.60
CA GLN A 150 -4.94 -26.75 -1.47
C GLN A 150 -5.46 -27.98 -0.73
N SER A 151 -5.21 -28.10 0.59
CA SER A 151 -5.76 -29.19 1.40
C SER A 151 -7.29 -29.16 1.51
N VAL A 152 -7.92 -28.00 1.23
CA VAL A 152 -9.37 -27.82 1.22
C VAL A 152 -9.92 -27.75 -0.19
N THR A 153 -9.28 -27.00 -1.09
CA THR A 153 -9.72 -26.89 -2.49
C THR A 153 -8.53 -26.84 -3.44
N PRO A 154 -8.28 -27.89 -4.22
CA PRO A 154 -7.15 -27.96 -5.15
C PRO A 154 -7.09 -26.77 -6.11
N LEU A 155 -5.88 -26.33 -6.42
CA LEU A 155 -5.63 -25.35 -7.49
C LEU A 155 -5.42 -26.07 -8.81
N THR A 156 -5.88 -25.46 -9.89
CA THR A 156 -5.53 -25.93 -11.24
C THR A 156 -4.08 -25.57 -11.55
N ILE A 157 -3.45 -26.33 -12.47
CA ILE A 157 -2.09 -26.02 -12.98
C ILE A 157 -2.01 -24.56 -13.46
N GLY A 158 -3.04 -24.10 -14.18
CA GLY A 158 -3.11 -22.71 -14.66
C GLY A 158 -3.18 -21.66 -13.54
N GLU A 159 -3.79 -21.98 -12.39
CA GLU A 159 -3.78 -21.09 -11.23
C GLU A 159 -2.40 -21.02 -10.57
N ILE A 160 -1.72 -22.17 -10.40
CA ILE A 160 -0.38 -22.19 -9.81
C ILE A 160 0.60 -21.42 -10.70
N TRP A 161 0.52 -21.56 -12.03
CA TRP A 161 1.33 -20.77 -12.98
C TRP A 161 0.97 -19.28 -13.00
N ALA A 162 -0.27 -18.91 -12.65
CA ALA A 162 -0.67 -17.51 -12.53
C ALA A 162 -0.25 -16.86 -11.19
N TRP A 163 0.14 -17.67 -10.19
CA TRP A 163 0.49 -17.23 -8.85
C TRP A 163 1.55 -16.12 -8.79
N PRO A 164 2.67 -16.18 -9.52
CA PRO A 164 3.70 -15.14 -9.48
C PRO A 164 3.15 -13.79 -9.94
N SER A 165 2.41 -13.80 -11.04
CA SER A 165 1.79 -12.60 -11.59
C SER A 165 0.67 -12.06 -10.71
N ALA A 166 -0.09 -12.94 -10.04
CA ALA A 166 -1.11 -12.54 -9.08
C ALA A 166 -0.50 -11.85 -7.85
N LEU A 167 0.62 -12.37 -7.33
CA LEU A 167 1.38 -11.74 -6.25
C LEU A 167 1.94 -10.38 -6.66
N LYS A 168 2.62 -10.29 -7.81
CA LYS A 168 3.13 -9.00 -8.33
C LYS A 168 1.99 -7.98 -8.48
N LEU A 169 0.84 -8.39 -9.04
CA LEU A 169 -0.32 -7.52 -9.21
C LEU A 169 -0.86 -6.99 -7.88
N ALA A 170 -1.00 -7.86 -6.89
CA ALA A 170 -1.48 -7.47 -5.56
C ALA A 170 -0.46 -6.62 -4.80
N LEU A 171 0.85 -6.86 -4.94
CA LEU A 171 1.90 -6.01 -4.36
C LEU A 171 1.90 -4.60 -5.00
N VAL A 172 1.75 -4.50 -6.31
CA VAL A 172 1.64 -3.21 -7.02
C VAL A 172 0.40 -2.43 -6.57
N GLU A 173 -0.72 -3.11 -6.33
CA GLU A 173 -1.92 -2.49 -5.76
C GLU A 173 -1.69 -1.92 -4.36
N HIS A 174 -1.03 -2.67 -3.47
CA HIS A 174 -0.69 -2.18 -2.12
C HIS A 174 0.33 -1.04 -2.16
N LEU A 175 1.34 -1.11 -3.04
CA LEU A 175 2.29 -0.03 -3.26
C LEU A 175 1.59 1.25 -3.72
N ARG A 176 0.62 1.12 -4.64
CA ARG A 176 -0.18 2.27 -5.09
C ARG A 176 -0.95 2.91 -3.94
N ALA A 177 -1.62 2.12 -3.10
CA ALA A 177 -2.33 2.65 -1.94
C ALA A 177 -1.38 3.40 -0.97
N ARG A 178 -0.16 2.88 -0.74
CA ARG A 178 0.85 3.56 0.07
C ARG A 178 1.36 4.85 -0.59
N ALA A 179 1.53 4.86 -1.91
CA ALA A 179 1.93 6.04 -2.66
C ALA A 179 0.85 7.15 -2.61
N GLU A 180 -0.44 6.81 -2.66
CA GLU A 180 -1.54 7.77 -2.49
C GLU A 180 -1.51 8.44 -1.12
N VAL A 181 -1.28 7.65 -0.08
CA VAL A 181 -1.12 8.12 1.29
C VAL A 181 0.08 9.08 1.41
N MET A 182 1.21 8.76 0.76
CA MET A 182 2.37 9.66 0.70
C MET A 182 2.07 10.96 -0.05
N SER A 183 1.32 10.88 -1.15
CA SER A 183 0.89 12.04 -1.93
C SER A 183 -0.02 12.97 -1.12
N ALA A 184 -0.96 12.41 -0.35
CA ALA A 184 -1.79 13.17 0.57
C ALA A 184 -0.94 13.90 1.63
N GLY A 185 0.02 13.20 2.25
CA GLY A 185 0.95 13.81 3.19
C GLY A 185 1.80 14.92 2.56
N ARG A 186 2.22 14.75 1.30
CA ARG A 186 2.93 15.79 0.53
C ARG A 186 2.05 17.02 0.30
N ALA A 187 0.80 16.85 -0.11
CA ALA A 187 -0.14 17.96 -0.31
C ALA A 187 -0.32 18.79 0.97
N GLN A 188 -0.37 18.13 2.13
CA GLN A 188 -0.47 18.78 3.43
C GLN A 188 0.80 19.58 3.81
N ARG A 189 1.99 19.11 3.43
CA ARG A 189 3.23 19.88 3.61
C ARG A 189 3.25 21.13 2.72
N LEU A 190 2.84 21.00 1.46
CA LEU A 190 2.75 22.14 0.53
C LEU A 190 1.73 23.18 0.98
N GLU A 191 0.62 22.75 1.57
CA GLU A 191 -0.37 23.63 2.18
C GLU A 191 0.25 24.44 3.34
N ALA A 192 0.99 23.76 4.22
CA ALA A 192 1.70 24.42 5.32
C ALA A 192 2.74 25.43 4.83
N ASP A 193 3.48 25.09 3.76
CA ASP A 193 4.45 26.01 3.14
C ASP A 193 3.77 27.25 2.56
N ARG A 194 2.64 27.08 1.89
CA ARG A 194 1.88 28.22 1.34
C ARG A 194 1.36 29.12 2.46
N LEU A 195 0.86 28.54 3.54
CA LEU A 195 0.44 29.31 4.70
C LEU A 195 1.61 30.07 5.32
N ALA A 196 2.77 29.43 5.45
CA ALA A 196 3.98 30.06 5.96
C ALA A 196 4.46 31.22 5.04
N GLY A 197 4.36 31.07 3.72
CA GLY A 197 4.72 32.12 2.77
C GLY A 197 3.82 33.36 2.79
N THR A 198 2.58 33.24 3.26
CA THR A 198 1.63 34.38 3.37
C THR A 198 1.68 35.09 4.72
N MET A 199 2.57 34.68 5.62
CA MET A 199 2.59 35.14 7.01
C MET A 199 2.82 36.64 7.17
N GLU A 200 3.70 37.23 6.37
CA GLU A 200 3.99 38.68 6.45
C GLU A 200 2.81 39.53 6.02
N ALA A 201 2.07 39.10 5.00
CA ALA A 201 0.88 39.79 4.50
C ALA A 201 -0.35 39.62 5.41
N SER A 202 -0.34 38.63 6.30
CA SER A 202 -1.51 38.21 7.09
C SER A 202 -1.35 38.45 8.60
N ARG A 203 -0.39 39.29 9.02
CA ARG A 203 -0.16 39.58 10.45
C ARG A 203 -1.41 40.19 11.10
N GLY A 204 -1.77 39.70 12.28
CA GLY A 204 -2.97 40.14 13.01
C GLY A 204 -4.33 39.65 12.47
N ALA A 205 -4.37 38.89 11.36
CA ALA A 205 -5.61 38.30 10.85
C ALA A 205 -5.88 36.95 11.53
N ARG A 206 -7.07 36.77 12.12
CA ARG A 206 -7.48 35.48 12.69
C ARG A 206 -7.64 34.46 11.56
N ARG A 207 -6.86 33.39 11.63
CA ARG A 207 -6.94 32.29 10.65
C ARG A 207 -8.11 31.37 10.97
N ASP A 208 -8.78 30.93 9.91
CA ASP A 208 -9.74 29.85 10.00
C ASP A 208 -9.01 28.51 9.87
N TRP A 209 -8.93 27.78 10.97
CA TRP A 209 -8.20 26.52 11.04
C TRP A 209 -9.11 25.35 10.68
N PRO A 210 -8.61 24.34 9.94
CA PRO A 210 -9.42 23.18 9.59
C PRO A 210 -9.90 22.45 10.84
N ALA A 211 -11.08 21.81 10.76
CA ALA A 211 -11.66 21.08 11.88
C ALA A 211 -10.73 19.98 12.43
N GLN A 212 -9.94 19.35 11.55
CA GLN A 212 -8.91 18.39 11.90
C GLN A 212 -7.59 18.76 11.24
N PHE A 213 -6.50 18.57 11.96
CA PHE A 213 -5.15 18.79 11.45
C PHE A 213 -4.52 17.49 10.97
N HIS A 214 -3.98 17.50 9.76
CA HIS A 214 -3.08 16.45 9.33
C HIS A 214 -1.73 16.61 10.05
N PRO A 215 -1.15 15.56 10.67
CA PRO A 215 0.12 15.67 11.40
C PRO A 215 1.28 16.25 10.55
N ALA A 216 1.42 15.79 9.30
CA ALA A 216 2.38 16.37 8.35
C ALA A 216 2.22 17.89 8.10
N PHE A 217 0.99 18.43 8.10
CA PHE A 217 0.75 19.88 7.99
C PHE A 217 1.29 20.60 9.21
N VAL A 218 0.93 20.14 10.41
CA VAL A 218 1.34 20.76 11.68
C VAL A 218 2.85 20.77 11.83
N ILE A 219 3.50 19.64 11.57
CA ILE A 219 4.96 19.51 11.71
C ILE A 219 5.67 20.39 10.71
N ARG A 220 5.21 20.43 9.45
CA ARG A 220 5.79 21.30 8.44
C ARG A 220 5.60 22.77 8.79
N LEU A 221 4.43 23.16 9.26
CA LEU A 221 4.16 24.54 9.67
C LEU A 221 5.02 24.95 10.87
N LEU A 222 5.21 24.06 11.84
CA LEU A 222 6.11 24.28 12.96
C LEU A 222 7.56 24.42 12.49
N GLN A 223 8.01 23.59 11.54
CA GLN A 223 9.35 23.69 10.94
C GLN A 223 9.55 25.06 10.28
N ARG A 224 8.67 25.45 9.34
CA ARG A 224 8.75 26.76 8.67
C ARG A 224 8.66 27.92 9.67
N SER A 225 7.80 27.82 10.68
CA SER A 225 7.71 28.85 11.72
C SER A 225 9.03 29.06 12.46
N ARG A 226 9.82 27.98 12.70
CA ARG A 226 11.13 28.08 13.35
C ARG A 226 12.14 28.76 12.44
N GLU A 227 12.12 28.45 11.14
CA GLU A 227 12.97 29.12 10.13
C GLU A 227 12.71 30.62 10.06
N HIS A 228 11.45 31.06 10.22
CA HIS A 228 11.07 32.48 10.28
C HIS A 228 11.24 33.15 11.66
N GLY A 229 11.63 32.40 12.70
CA GLY A 229 11.98 32.95 14.01
C GLY A 229 10.87 33.77 14.70
N PRO A 230 11.16 35.00 15.20
CA PRO A 230 10.18 35.85 15.89
C PRO A 230 9.00 36.28 15.02
N ALA A 231 9.22 36.45 13.71
CA ALA A 231 8.17 36.85 12.75
C ALA A 231 7.00 35.87 12.69
N ALA A 232 7.20 34.65 13.18
CA ALA A 232 6.23 33.56 13.21
C ALA A 232 5.65 33.25 14.61
N ALA A 233 5.87 34.10 15.60
CA ALA A 233 5.40 33.86 16.97
C ALA A 233 3.87 33.79 17.07
N GLU A 234 3.15 34.72 16.44
CA GLU A 234 1.68 34.74 16.42
C GLU A 234 1.11 33.45 15.81
N LEU A 235 1.67 33.01 14.67
CA LEU A 235 1.24 31.78 14.01
C LEU A 235 1.41 30.55 14.92
N ARG A 236 2.54 30.46 15.65
CA ARG A 236 2.76 29.35 16.58
C ARG A 236 1.76 29.36 17.72
N GLN A 237 1.42 30.54 18.25
CA GLN A 237 0.43 30.68 19.32
C GLN A 237 -0.98 30.31 18.83
N GLU A 238 -1.38 30.78 17.65
CA GLU A 238 -2.65 30.41 17.03
C GLU A 238 -2.77 28.91 16.78
N LEU A 239 -1.70 28.30 16.25
CA LEU A 239 -1.65 26.85 16.01
C LEU A 239 -1.74 26.06 17.33
N ALA A 240 -1.00 26.48 18.36
CA ALA A 240 -1.04 25.84 19.67
C ALA A 240 -2.44 25.95 20.31
N ALA A 241 -3.07 27.12 20.26
CA ALA A 241 -4.43 27.31 20.75
C ALA A 241 -5.45 26.47 19.96
N ALA A 242 -5.27 26.34 18.65
CA ALA A 242 -6.13 25.50 17.82
C ALA A 242 -5.97 24.00 18.16
N LEU A 243 -4.76 23.52 18.44
CA LEU A 243 -4.51 22.14 18.88
C LEU A 243 -5.09 21.88 20.27
N ASP A 244 -4.87 22.80 21.21
CA ASP A 244 -5.36 22.68 22.59
C ASP A 244 -6.89 22.65 22.67
N ALA A 245 -7.57 23.48 21.86
CA ALA A 245 -9.03 23.45 21.71
C ALA A 245 -9.58 22.09 21.21
N ARG A 246 -8.71 21.23 20.67
CA ARG A 246 -9.03 19.88 20.19
C ARG A 246 -8.48 18.78 21.12
N GLY A 247 -7.94 19.14 22.28
CA GLY A 247 -7.34 18.22 23.25
C GLY A 247 -6.05 17.56 22.75
N GLN A 248 -5.33 18.20 21.84
CA GLN A 248 -4.06 17.69 21.30
C GLN A 248 -2.91 18.62 21.69
N THR A 249 -1.78 18.04 22.08
CA THR A 249 -0.53 18.81 22.23
C THR A 249 0.33 18.72 20.98
N VAL A 250 1.25 19.67 20.82
CA VAL A 250 2.28 19.60 19.75
C VAL A 250 3.11 18.33 19.87
N GLU A 251 3.41 17.88 21.09
CA GLU A 251 4.18 16.66 21.33
C GLU A 251 3.41 15.41 20.87
N ASP A 252 2.10 15.35 21.11
CA ASP A 252 1.26 14.25 20.64
C ASP A 252 1.28 14.14 19.12
N VAL A 253 1.22 15.29 18.42
CA VAL A 253 1.29 15.34 16.96
C VAL A 253 2.65 14.86 16.45
N ILE A 254 3.75 15.30 17.05
CA ILE A 254 5.11 14.87 16.69
C ILE A 254 5.25 13.35 16.89
N ARG A 255 4.79 12.83 18.03
CA ARG A 255 4.85 11.40 18.35
C ARG A 255 3.99 10.57 17.40
N ALA A 256 2.80 11.06 17.05
CA ALA A 256 1.91 10.41 16.10
C ALA A 256 2.54 10.33 14.70
N GLU A 257 3.13 11.41 14.20
CA GLU A 257 3.82 11.41 12.91
C GLU A 257 5.03 10.48 12.92
N ALA A 258 5.87 10.50 13.96
CA ALA A 258 7.04 9.64 14.03
C ALA A 258 6.67 8.15 13.95
N ARG A 259 5.61 7.72 14.67
CA ARG A 259 5.07 6.35 14.59
C ARG A 259 4.54 6.04 13.21
N TYR A 260 3.81 6.97 12.61
CA TYR A 260 3.25 6.83 11.28
C TYR A 260 4.33 6.70 10.20
N GLN A 261 5.39 7.52 10.25
CA GLN A 261 6.53 7.44 9.35
C GLN A 261 7.28 6.12 9.48
N ALA A 262 7.53 5.67 10.73
CA ALA A 262 8.18 4.38 10.98
C ALA A 262 7.35 3.20 10.42
N ALA A 263 6.03 3.20 10.65
CA ALA A 263 5.12 2.19 10.12
C ALA A 263 5.05 2.22 8.59
N GLY A 264 4.99 3.42 8.00
CA GLY A 264 5.01 3.62 6.54
C GLY A 264 6.29 3.12 5.90
N GLN A 265 7.45 3.42 6.51
CA GLN A 265 8.76 2.94 6.05
C GLN A 265 8.84 1.42 6.10
N ALA A 266 8.45 0.79 7.22
CA ALA A 266 8.44 -0.66 7.36
C ALA A 266 7.52 -1.33 6.33
N ALA A 267 6.32 -0.78 6.11
CA ALA A 267 5.38 -1.29 5.11
C ALA A 267 5.95 -1.20 3.69
N MET A 268 6.56 -0.06 3.31
CA MET A 268 7.21 0.10 2.00
C MET A 268 8.37 -0.88 1.83
N ALA A 269 9.23 -1.02 2.83
CA ALA A 269 10.33 -1.97 2.82
C ALA A 269 9.85 -3.42 2.64
N ASN A 270 8.80 -3.82 3.36
CA ASN A 270 8.18 -5.15 3.23
C ASN A 270 7.62 -5.37 1.82
N LEU A 271 6.85 -4.43 1.28
CA LEU A 271 6.25 -4.57 -0.05
C LEU A 271 7.31 -4.66 -1.15
N ILE A 272 8.34 -3.81 -1.09
CA ILE A 272 9.46 -3.84 -2.05
C ILE A 272 10.28 -5.13 -1.91
N GLY A 273 10.58 -5.54 -0.67
CA GLY A 273 11.28 -6.80 -0.40
C GLY A 273 10.53 -8.01 -0.93
N SER A 274 9.22 -8.08 -0.69
CA SER A 274 8.34 -9.11 -1.24
C SER A 274 8.27 -9.07 -2.77
N LEU A 275 8.27 -7.89 -3.38
CA LEU A 275 8.28 -7.75 -4.83
C LEU A 275 9.60 -8.24 -5.44
N ARG A 276 10.73 -7.93 -4.79
CA ARG A 276 12.04 -8.49 -5.16
C ARG A 276 12.03 -10.01 -5.05
N LEU A 277 11.62 -10.56 -3.91
CA LEU A 277 11.50 -12.01 -3.69
C LEU A 277 10.72 -12.65 -4.83
N VAL A 278 9.49 -12.20 -5.07
CA VAL A 278 8.60 -12.76 -6.10
C VAL A 278 9.19 -12.66 -7.52
N SER A 279 10.05 -11.67 -7.77
CA SER A 279 10.69 -11.47 -9.07
C SER A 279 11.92 -12.35 -9.28
N THR A 280 12.58 -12.82 -8.22
CA THR A 280 13.80 -13.66 -8.29
C THR A 280 13.56 -15.10 -7.84
N PHE A 281 12.35 -15.43 -7.40
CA PHE A 281 12.00 -16.76 -6.89
C PHE A 281 11.98 -17.81 -8.01
N ASP A 282 12.44 -19.03 -7.71
CA ASP A 282 12.33 -20.15 -8.64
C ASP A 282 10.90 -20.71 -8.61
N TRP A 283 10.10 -20.24 -9.56
CA TRP A 283 8.69 -20.64 -9.66
C TRP A 283 8.51 -22.05 -10.22
N SER A 284 9.53 -22.62 -10.88
CA SER A 284 9.49 -24.01 -11.36
C SER A 284 9.65 -24.96 -10.18
N GLU A 285 10.66 -24.74 -9.34
CA GLU A 285 10.84 -25.51 -8.10
C GLU A 285 9.62 -25.35 -7.16
N PHE A 286 9.09 -24.14 -7.04
CA PHE A 286 7.87 -23.91 -6.28
C PHE A 286 6.70 -24.73 -6.82
N PHE A 287 6.48 -24.71 -8.14
CA PHE A 287 5.41 -25.47 -8.77
C PHE A 287 5.51 -26.97 -8.45
N GLU A 288 6.70 -27.56 -8.59
CA GLU A 288 6.94 -28.97 -8.27
C GLU A 288 6.60 -29.29 -6.81
N SER A 289 7.02 -28.42 -5.89
CA SER A 289 6.79 -28.63 -4.44
C SER A 289 5.31 -28.60 -4.03
N VAL A 290 4.48 -27.77 -4.70
CA VAL A 290 3.06 -27.58 -4.34
C VAL A 290 2.08 -28.27 -5.27
N SER A 291 2.54 -28.83 -6.40
CA SER A 291 1.68 -29.52 -7.35
C SER A 291 1.26 -30.88 -6.78
N LEU A 292 -0.03 -31.01 -6.48
CA LEU A 292 -0.62 -32.28 -6.02
C LEU A 292 -0.52 -33.41 -7.05
N VAL A 293 -0.31 -33.07 -8.34
CA VAL A 293 -0.13 -34.05 -9.42
C VAL A 293 1.30 -34.62 -9.41
N GLU A 294 2.31 -33.77 -9.21
CA GLU A 294 3.71 -34.20 -9.12
C GLU A 294 4.00 -34.97 -7.83
N GLN A 295 3.29 -34.68 -6.73
CA GLN A 295 3.43 -35.44 -5.49
C GLN A 295 2.94 -36.91 -5.58
N VAL A 296 2.20 -37.26 -6.64
CA VAL A 296 1.66 -38.60 -6.88
C VAL A 296 2.41 -39.35 -7.99
N LEU A 297 3.26 -38.66 -8.76
CA LEU A 297 4.06 -39.22 -9.87
C LEU A 297 5.51 -39.49 -9.42
#